data_AF-A0A2E9BKX3-F1
#
_entry.id   AF-A0A2E9BKX3-F1
#
_cell.length_a   1.000
_cell.length_b   1.000
_cell.length_c   1.000
_cell.angle_alpha   90.00
_cell.angle_beta   90.00
_cell.angle_gamma   90.00
#
_symmetry.space_group_name_H-M   'P 1'
#
loop_
_entity.id
_entity.type
_entity.pdbx_description
1 polymer ?
#
loop_
_entity_poly.entity_id
_entity_poly.type
_entity_poly.pdbx_seq_one_letter_code
_entity_poly.pdbx_strand_id
1 'polypeptide(L)'
;MTPELQALKDKTLASMVDYMRNDEEDPDHDPEFDPGYTQAEVDRCAEIVDEYLATLTAIDEASEAKRDAAILAAVERVVLQLNRLNEDSEGSLIETDQREDLCELIIAAASHAGLETEGEDITEEWREW
;
A
#
# COMPACT_ATOMS: atom_id res chain seq x y z
N MET A 1 -6.28 7.41 12.63
CA MET A 1 -5.06 6.71 12.23
C MET A 1 -4.21 6.44 13.47
N THR A 2 -3.73 5.21 13.66
CA THR A 2 -2.87 4.86 14.79
C THR A 2 -1.40 5.17 14.47
N PRO A 3 -0.52 5.37 15.47
CA PRO A 3 0.90 5.61 15.23
C PRO A 3 1.60 4.47 14.48
N GLU A 4 1.14 3.23 14.68
CA GLU A 4 1.66 2.05 14.00
C GLU A 4 1.38 2.08 12.49
N LEU A 5 0.14 2.33 12.09
CA LEU A 5 -0.23 2.45 10.67
C LEU A 5 0.49 3.61 9.98
N GLN A 6 0.69 4.72 10.70
CA GLN A 6 1.47 5.84 10.17
C GLN A 6 2.94 5.44 9.96
N ALA A 7 3.55 4.73 10.92
CA ALA A 7 4.94 4.29 10.82
C ALA A 7 5.14 3.28 9.68
N LEU A 8 4.20 2.34 9.49
CA LEU A 8 4.22 1.41 8.35
C LEU A 8 4.15 2.18 7.03
N LYS A 9 3.17 3.07 6.87
CA LYS A 9 3.05 3.92 5.68
C LYS A 9 4.33 4.71 5.40
N ASP A 10 4.86 5.40 6.40
CA ASP A 10 6.05 6.23 6.26
C ASP A 10 7.28 5.40 5.87
N LYS A 11 7.44 4.21 6.48
CA LYS A 11 8.49 3.24 6.14
C LYS A 11 8.38 2.80 4.67
N THR A 12 7.19 2.39 4.22
CA THR A 12 6.97 1.91 2.86
C THR A 12 7.29 2.99 1.83
N LEU A 13 6.76 4.20 2.02
CA LEU A 13 6.99 5.31 1.09
C LEU A 13 8.45 5.76 1.09
N ALA A 14 9.11 5.78 2.25
CA ALA A 14 10.54 6.05 2.32
C ALA A 14 11.36 5.03 1.53
N SER A 15 11.04 3.74 1.65
CA SER A 15 11.69 2.68 0.88
C SER A 15 11.52 2.85 -0.64
N MET A 16 10.33 3.26 -1.11
CA MET A 16 10.10 3.57 -2.52
C MET A 16 10.97 4.75 -2.99
N VAL A 17 11.04 5.83 -2.20
CA VAL A 17 11.89 6.98 -2.51
C VAL A 17 13.38 6.63 -2.50
N ASP A 18 13.82 5.81 -1.55
CA ASP A 18 15.20 5.40 -1.42
C ASP A 18 15.63 4.55 -2.63
N TYR A 19 14.77 3.59 -3.05
CA TYR A 19 14.99 2.82 -4.28
C TYR A 19 15.07 3.74 -5.51
N MET A 20 14.12 4.65 -5.66
CA MET A 20 14.08 5.61 -6.77
C MET A 20 15.34 6.47 -6.87
N ARG A 21 15.95 6.84 -5.74
CA ARG A 21 17.12 7.73 -5.71
C ARG A 21 18.41 7.06 -6.15
N ASN A 22 18.54 5.75 -5.95
CA ASN A 22 19.77 4.99 -6.22
C ASN A 22 21.02 5.74 -5.71
N ASP A 23 21.16 5.80 -4.39
CA ASP A 23 22.18 6.62 -3.69
C ASP A 23 23.59 6.49 -4.30
N GLU A 24 24.23 7.62 -4.63
CA GLU A 24 25.59 7.68 -5.19
C GLU A 24 26.65 7.10 -4.24
N GLU A 25 26.36 7.03 -2.94
CA GLU A 25 27.23 6.43 -1.93
C GLU A 25 27.06 4.90 -1.81
N ASP A 26 26.04 4.32 -2.45
CA ASP A 26 25.81 2.88 -2.47
C ASP A 26 26.89 2.18 -3.32
N PRO A 27 27.59 1.14 -2.80
CA PRO A 27 28.55 0.38 -3.60
C PRO A 27 27.96 -0.26 -4.87
N ASP A 28 26.64 -0.47 -4.91
CA ASP A 28 25.88 -0.99 -6.05
C ASP A 28 25.21 0.12 -6.87
N HIS A 29 25.57 1.41 -6.66
CA HIS A 29 25.10 2.54 -7.46
C HIS A 29 25.34 2.32 -8.95
N ASP A 30 24.30 2.56 -9.73
CA ASP A 30 24.36 2.53 -11.19
C ASP A 30 23.98 3.92 -11.72
N PRO A 31 24.93 4.66 -12.33
CA PRO A 31 24.65 5.99 -12.86
C PRO A 31 23.69 5.98 -14.07
N GLU A 32 23.43 4.81 -14.65
CA GLU A 32 22.43 4.59 -15.69
C GLU A 32 21.10 4.03 -15.13
N PHE A 33 20.98 3.91 -13.79
CA PHE A 33 19.77 3.46 -13.13
C PHE A 33 18.58 4.35 -13.48
N ASP A 34 17.52 3.70 -13.95
CA ASP A 34 16.21 4.30 -14.15
C ASP A 34 15.20 3.47 -13.36
N PRO A 35 14.58 4.01 -12.30
CA PRO A 35 13.60 3.29 -11.52
C PRO A 35 12.30 3.02 -12.30
N GLY A 36 12.06 3.67 -13.45
CA GLY A 36 10.83 3.49 -14.23
C GLY A 36 9.61 4.25 -13.66
N TYR A 37 9.81 5.06 -12.62
CA TYR A 37 8.80 5.93 -12.02
C TYR A 37 9.44 7.17 -11.41
N THR A 38 8.62 8.13 -10.98
CA THR A 38 9.06 9.38 -10.37
C THR A 38 8.41 9.59 -9.01
N GLN A 39 8.81 10.69 -8.33
CA GLN A 39 8.18 11.11 -7.08
C GLN A 39 6.65 11.28 -7.22
N ALA A 40 6.15 11.60 -8.42
CA ALA A 40 4.72 11.77 -8.64
C ALA A 40 3.95 10.44 -8.45
N GLU A 41 4.50 9.32 -8.90
CA GLU A 41 3.91 8.00 -8.71
C GLU A 41 3.96 7.57 -7.23
N VAL A 42 5.06 7.87 -6.53
CA VAL A 42 5.16 7.63 -5.07
C VAL A 42 4.15 8.48 -4.29
N ASP A 43 4.00 9.75 -4.63
CA ASP A 43 3.01 10.64 -4.03
C ASP A 43 1.59 10.12 -4.30
N ARG A 44 1.33 9.60 -5.50
CA ARG A 44 0.04 9.00 -5.83
C ARG A 44 -0.23 7.70 -5.05
N CYS A 45 0.80 6.88 -4.81
CA CYS A 45 0.71 5.73 -3.92
C CYS A 45 0.31 6.17 -2.50
N ALA A 46 0.97 7.22 -1.97
CA ALA A 46 0.66 7.79 -0.67
C ALA A 46 -0.81 8.26 -0.57
N GLU A 47 -1.31 8.93 -1.62
CA GLU A 47 -2.71 9.38 -1.70
C GLU A 47 -3.70 8.20 -1.72
N ILE A 48 -3.42 7.14 -2.48
CA ILE A 48 -4.28 5.94 -2.53
C ILE A 48 -4.37 5.30 -1.14
N VAL A 49 -3.24 5.19 -0.45
CA VAL A 49 -3.20 4.67 0.93
C VAL A 49 -3.96 5.59 1.90
N ASP A 50 -3.81 6.91 1.79
CA ASP A 50 -4.55 7.86 2.62
C ASP A 50 -6.07 7.79 2.40
N GLU A 51 -6.50 7.69 1.14
CA GLU A 51 -7.90 7.51 0.76
C GLU A 51 -8.48 6.24 1.39
N TYR A 52 -7.72 5.14 1.37
CA TYR A 52 -8.09 3.88 2.00
C TYR A 52 -8.24 4.01 3.52
N LEU A 53 -7.23 4.56 4.21
CA LEU A 53 -7.26 4.74 5.67
C LEU A 53 -8.39 5.68 6.12
N ALA A 54 -8.66 6.73 5.34
CA ALA A 54 -9.78 7.63 5.56
C ALA A 54 -11.12 6.91 5.37
N THR A 55 -11.23 6.07 4.33
CA THR A 55 -12.43 5.27 4.07
C THR A 55 -12.74 4.35 5.25
N LEU A 56 -11.75 3.62 5.76
CA LEU A 56 -11.93 2.74 6.92
C LEU A 56 -12.39 3.50 8.17
N THR A 57 -11.84 4.69 8.41
CA THR A 57 -12.22 5.53 9.56
C THR A 57 -13.66 6.04 9.45
N ALA A 58 -14.20 6.13 8.23
CA ALA A 58 -15.56 6.60 7.97
C ALA A 58 -16.62 5.48 7.98
N ILE A 59 -16.23 4.20 8.12
CA ILE A 59 -17.17 3.09 8.21
C ILE A 59 -17.90 3.14 9.55
N ASP A 60 -19.20 3.45 9.51
CA ASP A 60 -20.11 3.51 10.67
C ASP A 60 -21.25 2.49 10.51
N GLU A 61 -20.90 1.23 10.21
CA GLU A 61 -21.87 0.17 10.01
C GLU A 61 -22.26 -0.51 11.34
N ALA A 62 -23.56 -0.54 11.62
CA ALA A 62 -24.09 -1.04 12.89
C ALA A 62 -24.00 -2.57 13.04
N SER A 63 -24.01 -3.32 11.94
CA SER A 63 -23.89 -4.79 11.96
C SER A 63 -22.51 -5.23 11.48
N GLU A 64 -21.93 -6.19 12.18
CA GLU A 64 -20.65 -6.85 11.86
C GLU A 64 -20.56 -7.24 10.38
N ALA A 65 -21.49 -8.05 9.87
CA ALA A 65 -21.48 -8.48 8.47
C ALA A 65 -21.47 -7.33 7.43
N LYS A 66 -22.07 -6.16 7.75
CA LYS A 66 -22.02 -5.00 6.83
C LYS A 66 -20.70 -4.25 6.95
N ARG A 67 -20.16 -4.15 8.17
CA ARG A 67 -18.84 -3.59 8.43
C ARG A 67 -17.78 -4.40 7.69
N ASP A 68 -17.80 -5.71 7.82
CA ASP A 68 -16.82 -6.61 7.20
C ASP A 68 -16.88 -6.49 5.67
N ALA A 69 -18.09 -6.52 5.10
CA ALA A 69 -18.28 -6.32 3.67
C ALA A 69 -17.79 -4.94 3.21
N ALA A 70 -18.00 -3.88 3.99
CA ALA A 70 -17.50 -2.54 3.67
C ALA A 70 -15.97 -2.45 3.75
N ILE A 71 -15.35 -3.11 4.74
CA ILE A 71 -13.89 -3.17 4.89
C ILE A 71 -13.28 -3.96 3.71
N LEU A 72 -13.81 -5.14 3.39
CA LEU A 72 -13.34 -5.95 2.26
C LEU A 72 -13.48 -5.21 0.93
N ALA A 73 -14.60 -4.48 0.71
CA ALA A 73 -14.76 -3.64 -0.47
C ALA A 73 -13.72 -2.49 -0.53
N ALA A 74 -13.31 -1.95 0.61
CA ALA A 74 -12.24 -0.96 0.67
C ALA A 74 -10.87 -1.59 0.37
N VAL A 75 -10.63 -2.83 0.82
CA VAL A 75 -9.41 -3.61 0.53
C VAL A 75 -9.31 -3.92 -0.97
N GLU A 76 -10.36 -4.49 -1.57
CA GLU A 76 -10.43 -4.72 -3.01
C GLU A 76 -10.10 -3.43 -3.78
N ARG A 77 -10.76 -2.33 -3.41
CA ARG A 77 -10.58 -1.05 -4.08
C ARG A 77 -9.14 -0.55 -4.01
N VAL A 78 -8.51 -0.56 -2.83
CA VAL A 78 -7.14 -0.05 -2.68
C VAL A 78 -6.16 -0.94 -3.46
N VAL A 79 -6.32 -2.26 -3.43
CA VAL A 79 -5.47 -3.19 -4.19
C VAL A 79 -5.59 -2.94 -5.68
N LEU A 80 -6.81 -2.78 -6.22
CA LEU A 80 -7.01 -2.48 -7.64
C LEU A 80 -6.46 -1.10 -8.04
N GLN A 81 -6.52 -0.10 -7.16
CA GLN A 81 -5.89 1.21 -7.39
C GLN A 81 -4.36 1.09 -7.44
N LEU A 82 -3.76 0.26 -6.58
CA LEU A 82 -2.33 0.00 -6.56
C LEU A 82 -1.87 -0.83 -7.77
N ASN A 83 -2.62 -1.86 -8.18
CA ASN A 83 -2.35 -2.62 -9.41
C ASN A 83 -2.25 -1.68 -10.60
N ARG A 84 -3.25 -0.81 -10.76
CA ARG A 84 -3.30 0.14 -11.86
C ARG A 84 -2.14 1.14 -11.82
N LEU A 85 -1.82 1.67 -10.64
CA LEU A 85 -0.71 2.61 -10.50
C LEU A 85 0.64 1.94 -10.85
N ASN A 86 0.82 0.68 -10.45
CA ASN A 86 2.00 -0.09 -10.79
C ASN A 86 2.05 -0.39 -12.30
N GLU A 87 0.92 -0.76 -12.92
CA GLU A 87 0.80 -0.97 -14.36
C GLU A 87 1.09 0.31 -15.17
N ASP A 88 0.61 1.47 -14.71
CA ASP A 88 0.90 2.77 -15.30
C ASP A 88 2.41 3.11 -15.25
N SER A 89 3.16 2.44 -14.36
CA SER A 89 4.62 2.51 -14.21
C SER A 89 5.33 1.27 -14.80
N GLU A 90 4.71 0.57 -15.75
CA GLU A 90 5.21 -0.65 -16.41
C GLU A 90 5.62 -1.78 -15.44
N GLY A 91 5.07 -1.77 -14.22
CA GLY A 91 5.35 -2.74 -13.16
C GLY A 91 6.54 -2.40 -12.28
N SER A 92 7.20 -1.24 -12.47
CA SER A 92 8.44 -0.87 -11.77
C SER A 92 8.24 -0.15 -10.43
N LEU A 93 7.02 0.29 -10.09
CA LEU A 93 6.80 1.12 -8.91
C LEU A 93 6.88 0.35 -7.58
N ILE A 94 6.36 -0.88 -7.56
CA ILE A 94 6.24 -1.68 -6.33
C ILE A 94 7.23 -2.84 -6.37
N GLU A 95 8.32 -2.73 -5.63
CA GLU A 95 9.31 -3.79 -5.46
C GLU A 95 8.87 -4.86 -4.46
N THR A 96 9.57 -6.00 -4.45
CA THR A 96 9.23 -7.17 -3.62
C THR A 96 9.06 -6.84 -2.13
N ASP A 97 9.97 -6.07 -1.55
CA ASP A 97 9.90 -5.71 -0.12
C ASP A 97 8.81 -4.67 0.16
N GLN A 98 8.59 -3.75 -0.77
CA GLN A 98 7.53 -2.75 -0.65
C GLN A 98 6.15 -3.39 -0.79
N ARG A 99 6.05 -4.47 -1.56
CA ARG A 99 4.83 -5.27 -1.63
C ARG A 99 4.45 -5.84 -0.27
N GLU A 100 5.40 -6.46 0.41
CA GLU A 100 5.17 -7.04 1.73
C GLU A 100 4.71 -5.97 2.73
N ASP A 101 5.37 -4.81 2.72
CA ASP A 101 5.01 -3.67 3.57
C ASP A 101 3.61 -3.11 3.25
N LEU A 102 3.23 -3.00 1.97
CA LEU A 102 1.89 -2.56 1.55
C LEU A 102 0.81 -3.54 1.98
N CYS A 103 1.04 -4.85 1.81
CA CYS A 103 0.11 -5.88 2.28
C CYS A 103 -0.05 -5.83 3.79
N GLU A 104 1.05 -5.73 4.54
CA GLU A 104 1.02 -5.59 6.00
C GLU A 104 0.20 -4.37 6.43
N LEU A 105 0.43 -3.22 5.80
CA LEU A 105 -0.30 -1.99 6.08
C LEU A 105 -1.81 -2.14 5.83
N ILE A 106 -2.20 -2.71 4.68
CA ILE A 106 -3.61 -2.91 4.31
C ILE A 106 -4.28 -3.86 5.30
N ILE A 107 -3.66 -5.00 5.61
CA ILE A 107 -4.21 -6.00 6.53
C ILE A 107 -4.33 -5.40 7.94
N ALA A 108 -3.27 -4.76 8.43
CA ALA A 108 -3.27 -4.14 9.76
C ALA A 108 -4.36 -3.06 9.88
N ALA A 109 -4.58 -2.26 8.84
CA ALA A 109 -5.61 -1.24 8.81
C ALA A 109 -7.02 -1.84 8.80
N ALA A 110 -7.26 -2.88 8.00
CA ALA A 110 -8.52 -3.62 7.98
C ALA A 110 -8.83 -4.23 9.36
N SER A 111 -7.84 -4.84 10.03
CA SER A 111 -7.99 -5.35 11.39
C SER A 111 -8.27 -4.25 12.41
N HIS A 112 -7.62 -3.09 12.29
CA HIS A 112 -7.93 -1.92 13.12
C HIS A 112 -9.35 -1.38 12.90
N ALA A 113 -9.91 -1.55 11.70
CA ALA A 113 -11.29 -1.21 11.39
C ALA A 113 -12.31 -2.26 11.93
N GLY A 114 -11.82 -3.38 12.45
CA GLY A 114 -12.60 -4.41 13.11
C GLY A 114 -12.82 -5.68 12.31
N LEU A 115 -12.14 -5.86 11.16
CA LEU A 115 -12.21 -7.10 10.39
C LEU A 115 -11.28 -8.16 11.01
N GLU A 116 -11.83 -9.31 11.40
CA GLU A 116 -11.01 -10.47 11.76
C GLU A 116 -10.55 -11.19 10.49
N THR A 117 -9.23 -11.31 10.31
CA THR A 117 -8.63 -11.93 9.12
C THR A 117 -8.14 -13.35 9.36
N GLU A 118 -8.13 -13.82 10.62
CA GLU A 118 -7.61 -15.15 11.02
C GLU A 118 -6.18 -15.46 10.51
N GLY A 119 -5.41 -14.43 10.15
CA GLY A 119 -4.07 -14.58 9.56
C GLY A 119 -4.05 -14.81 8.05
N GLU A 120 -5.18 -14.67 7.36
CA GLU A 120 -5.29 -14.72 5.90
C GLU A 120 -4.81 -13.40 5.24
N ASP A 121 -4.13 -13.53 4.09
CA ASP A 121 -3.82 -12.39 3.23
C ASP A 121 -5.06 -12.00 2.43
N ILE A 122 -5.86 -11.10 3.02
CA ILE A 122 -7.08 -10.57 2.38
C ILE A 122 -6.79 -9.71 1.14
N THR A 123 -5.53 -9.47 0.77
CA THR A 123 -5.17 -8.77 -0.48
C THR A 123 -4.97 -9.72 -1.65
N GLU A 124 -4.69 -11.00 -1.38
CA GLU A 124 -4.21 -11.99 -2.36
C GLU A 124 -5.16 -12.16 -3.56
N GLU A 125 -6.48 -12.12 -3.31
CA GLU A 125 -7.50 -12.34 -4.35
C GLU A 125 -7.40 -11.34 -5.51
N TRP A 126 -6.99 -10.10 -5.24
CA TRP A 126 -7.01 -9.01 -6.21
C TRP A 126 -5.62 -8.52 -6.63
N ARG A 127 -4.55 -8.99 -5.97
CA ARG A 127 -3.21 -8.44 -6.12
C ARG A 127 -2.52 -8.97 -7.39
N GLU A 128 -1.98 -8.05 -8.20
CA GLU A 128 -1.27 -8.36 -9.46
C GLU A 128 0.22 -7.93 -9.46
N TRP A 129 0.71 -7.36 -8.35
CA TRP A 129 2.12 -6.97 -8.09
C TRP A 129 2.78 -7.85 -7.00
#